data_AF-A0A6G8FU37-F1
#
_entry.id   AF-A0A6G8FU37-F1
#
_cell.length_a   1.000
_cell.length_b   1.000
_cell.length_c   1.000
_cell.angle_alpha   90.00
_cell.angle_beta   90.00
_cell.angle_gamma   90.00
#
_symmetry.space_group_name_H-M   'P 1'
#
loop_
_entity.id
_entity.type
_entity.pdbx_description
1 polymer ?
#
loop_
_entity_poly.entity_id
_entity_poly.type
_entity_poly.pdbx_seq_one_letter_code
_entity_poly.pdbx_strand_id
1 'polypeptide(L)'
;MSVEWEWATDQVKPIADRLIADVKQHEDLKHAQILYVFRDVHAVARGRAILGKARKIAGLSQFLVDDESVGVPLFVLEFPKDLWEGMKPEQKRALVDHELSHLAVERNGEGEWVGRTRGHDVEEFLGVIQRNGLWKADVAALVKAGAGQMPLDFYDPDAIDDKDVEEAPAEPGPAVEEISEPPADDPEWDEAAPRTGLRVVPDPFAATGATP
;
A
#
# COMPACT_ATOMS: atom_id res chain seq x y z
N MET A 1 -4.49 -21.38 -1.39
CA MET A 1 -5.12 -21.30 -2.74
C MET A 1 -4.55 -20.08 -3.47
N SER A 2 -4.71 -19.91 -4.79
CA SER A 2 -4.30 -18.65 -5.44
C SER A 2 -5.27 -17.55 -5.04
N VAL A 3 -4.74 -16.41 -4.61
CA VAL A 3 -5.53 -15.20 -4.39
C VAL A 3 -5.74 -14.57 -5.75
N GLU A 4 -6.98 -14.20 -6.08
CA GLU A 4 -7.31 -13.53 -7.33
C GLU A 4 -7.51 -12.03 -7.08
N TRP A 5 -7.02 -11.21 -8.02
CA TRP A 5 -7.21 -9.77 -8.00
C TRP A 5 -8.00 -9.32 -9.23
N GLU A 6 -8.88 -8.35 -9.04
CA GLU A 6 -9.56 -7.64 -10.12
C GLU A 6 -9.47 -6.13 -9.95
N TRP A 7 -9.63 -5.37 -11.03
CA TRP A 7 -9.61 -3.92 -10.96
C TRP A 7 -10.85 -3.39 -10.24
N ALA A 8 -10.64 -2.53 -9.24
CA ALA A 8 -11.70 -1.85 -8.49
C ALA A 8 -11.95 -0.41 -8.97
N THR A 9 -11.27 0.00 -10.05
CA THR A 9 -11.24 1.37 -10.57
C THR A 9 -12.62 1.99 -10.70
N ASP A 10 -13.58 1.28 -11.28
CA ASP A 10 -14.93 1.81 -11.56
C ASP A 10 -15.74 2.13 -10.30
N GLN A 11 -15.45 1.44 -9.19
CA GLN A 11 -16.18 1.61 -7.92
C GLN A 11 -15.45 2.54 -6.95
N VAL A 12 -14.13 2.39 -6.85
CA VAL A 12 -13.33 3.05 -5.82
C VAL A 12 -12.84 4.42 -6.29
N LYS A 13 -12.40 4.53 -7.55
CA LYS A 13 -11.80 5.77 -8.06
C LYS A 13 -12.75 6.98 -7.98
N PRO A 14 -14.06 6.87 -8.30
CA PRO A 14 -14.96 8.02 -8.16
C PRO A 14 -15.10 8.54 -6.72
N ILE A 15 -14.97 7.64 -5.73
CA ILE A 15 -14.99 8.00 -4.31
C ILE A 15 -13.67 8.68 -3.94
N ALA A 16 -12.54 8.08 -4.34
CA ALA A 16 -11.21 8.60 -4.06
C ALA A 16 -10.98 9.97 -4.70
N ASP A 17 -11.37 10.17 -5.97
CA ASP A 17 -11.23 11.44 -6.69
C ASP A 17 -11.95 12.58 -5.96
N ARG A 18 -13.17 12.32 -5.45
CA ARG A 18 -13.92 13.30 -4.66
C ARG A 18 -13.21 13.62 -3.34
N LEU A 19 -12.71 12.60 -2.64
CA LEU A 19 -11.99 12.79 -1.38
C LEU A 19 -10.70 13.60 -1.59
N ILE A 20 -9.92 13.29 -2.64
CA ILE A 20 -8.68 14.01 -2.99
C ILE A 20 -8.97 15.47 -3.40
N ALA A 21 -10.12 15.72 -4.04
CA ALA A 21 -10.53 17.06 -4.41
C ALA A 21 -11.03 17.89 -3.21
N ASP A 22 -11.84 17.30 -2.34
CA ASP A 22 -12.62 18.02 -1.33
C ASP A 22 -11.95 18.05 0.06
N VAL A 23 -11.10 17.06 0.38
CA VAL A 23 -10.47 16.91 1.70
C VAL A 23 -9.03 17.42 1.65
N LYS A 24 -8.76 18.48 2.40
CA LYS A 24 -7.44 19.15 2.44
C LYS A 24 -6.29 18.19 2.78
N GLN A 25 -6.53 17.21 3.65
CA GLN A 25 -5.54 16.24 4.10
C GLN A 25 -5.02 15.31 2.98
N HIS A 26 -5.77 15.23 1.87
CA HIS A 26 -5.45 14.38 0.71
C HIS A 26 -4.95 15.19 -0.49
N GLU A 27 -4.77 16.51 -0.34
CA GLU A 27 -4.40 17.40 -1.44
C GLU A 27 -3.06 17.02 -2.10
N ASP A 28 -2.11 16.53 -1.31
CA ASP A 28 -0.80 16.06 -1.75
C ASP A 28 -0.89 14.85 -2.70
N LEU A 29 -1.95 14.05 -2.59
CA LEU A 29 -2.15 12.86 -3.41
C LEU A 29 -2.45 13.17 -4.88
N LYS A 30 -2.72 14.43 -5.23
CA LYS A 30 -2.82 14.91 -6.63
C LYS A 30 -1.51 14.73 -7.41
N HIS A 31 -0.40 14.53 -6.71
CA HIS A 31 0.93 14.31 -7.28
C HIS A 31 1.32 12.82 -7.33
N ALA A 32 0.38 11.91 -7.09
CA ALA A 32 0.61 10.47 -7.14
C ALA A 32 -0.31 9.76 -8.15
N GLN A 33 0.14 8.59 -8.59
CA GLN A 33 -0.70 7.60 -9.24
C GLN A 33 -1.21 6.61 -8.19
N ILE A 34 -2.53 6.37 -8.17
CA ILE A 34 -3.16 5.44 -7.24
C ILE A 34 -3.95 4.42 -8.05
N LEU A 35 -3.60 3.15 -7.86
CA LEU A 35 -4.30 2.00 -8.42
C LEU A 35 -5.26 1.42 -7.38
N TYR A 36 -6.38 0.87 -7.84
CA TYR A 36 -7.42 0.32 -6.97
C TYR A 36 -7.71 -1.11 -7.40
N VAL A 37 -7.58 -2.05 -6.47
CA VAL A 37 -7.81 -3.47 -6.74
C VAL A 37 -8.72 -4.07 -5.69
N PHE A 38 -9.55 -5.01 -6.12
CA PHE A 38 -10.22 -5.94 -5.24
C PHE A 38 -9.40 -7.21 -5.12
N ARG A 39 -9.33 -7.73 -3.91
CA ARG A 39 -8.98 -9.11 -3.61
C ARG A 39 -10.26 -9.90 -3.42
N ASP A 40 -10.30 -11.13 -3.92
CA ASP A 40 -11.48 -12.01 -3.84
C ASP A 40 -12.04 -12.20 -2.42
N VAL A 41 -11.18 -12.54 -1.47
CA VAL A 41 -11.53 -12.87 -0.08
C VAL A 41 -10.70 -12.02 0.87
N HIS A 42 -11.33 -11.55 1.95
CA HIS A 42 -10.63 -10.82 2.99
C HIS A 42 -9.53 -11.65 3.65
N ALA A 43 -8.43 -10.98 3.96
CA ALA A 43 -7.38 -11.55 4.80
C ALA A 43 -7.73 -11.36 6.27
N VAL A 44 -7.28 -12.28 7.11
CA VAL A 44 -7.28 -12.11 8.56
C VAL A 44 -5.86 -11.86 9.06
N ALA A 45 -5.72 -10.85 9.92
CA ALA A 45 -4.51 -10.61 10.69
C ALA A 45 -4.85 -10.49 12.17
N ARG A 46 -4.15 -11.27 13.00
CA ARG A 46 -4.33 -11.27 14.46
C ARG A 46 -5.80 -11.49 14.88
N GLY A 47 -6.50 -12.38 14.17
CA GLY A 47 -7.89 -12.74 14.44
C GLY A 47 -8.92 -11.66 14.08
N ARG A 48 -8.60 -10.72 13.20
CA ARG A 48 -9.53 -9.70 12.69
C ARG A 48 -9.46 -9.61 11.17
N ALA A 49 -10.61 -9.38 10.55
CA ALA A 49 -10.68 -9.14 9.12
C ALA A 49 -9.97 -7.82 8.73
N ILE A 50 -9.18 -7.86 7.66
CA ILE A 50 -8.54 -6.67 7.07
C ILE A 50 -9.51 -6.06 6.06
N LEU A 51 -9.98 -4.84 6.33
CA LEU A 51 -10.94 -4.12 5.47
C LEU A 51 -10.32 -3.45 4.26
N GLY A 52 -9.02 -3.21 4.29
CA GLY A 52 -8.30 -2.54 3.22
C GLY A 52 -6.81 -2.53 3.50
N LYS A 53 -6.04 -2.26 2.44
CA LYS A 53 -4.60 -2.13 2.54
C LYS A 53 -4.05 -1.13 1.53
N ALA A 54 -3.46 -0.06 2.04
CA ALA A 54 -2.64 0.86 1.28
C ALA A 54 -1.19 0.38 1.17
N ARG A 55 -0.63 0.39 -0.05
CA ARG A 55 0.78 0.04 -0.31
C ARG A 55 1.45 1.08 -1.20
N LYS A 56 2.67 1.47 -0.87
CA LYS A 56 3.57 2.18 -1.78
C LYS A 56 4.30 1.18 -2.67
N ILE A 57 4.26 1.39 -3.98
CA ILE A 57 5.01 0.62 -4.96
C ILE A 57 6.26 1.43 -5.35
N ALA A 58 7.41 0.77 -5.41
CA ALA A 58 8.69 1.39 -5.73
C ALA A 58 9.63 0.41 -6.43
N GLY A 59 10.71 0.93 -7.02
CA GLY A 59 11.78 0.12 -7.62
C GLY A 59 11.28 -0.69 -8.81
N LEU A 60 11.68 -1.97 -8.88
CA LEU A 60 11.36 -2.84 -10.01
C LEU A 60 9.84 -3.01 -10.21
N SER A 61 9.06 -3.16 -9.14
CA SER A 61 7.61 -3.33 -9.26
C SER A 61 6.92 -2.10 -9.86
N GLN A 62 7.43 -0.90 -9.58
CA GLN A 62 6.92 0.33 -10.19
C GLN A 62 7.26 0.38 -11.68
N PHE A 63 8.52 0.08 -12.02
CA PHE A 63 8.99 -0.01 -13.41
C PHE A 63 8.17 -1.01 -14.24
N LEU A 64 7.75 -2.14 -13.66
CA LEU A 64 6.96 -3.16 -14.35
C LEU A 64 5.49 -2.79 -14.57
N VAL A 65 4.93 -1.88 -13.77
CA VAL A 65 3.53 -1.45 -13.90
C VAL A 65 3.37 -0.53 -15.10
N ASP A 66 4.25 0.46 -15.23
CA ASP A 66 4.25 1.44 -16.30
C ASP A 66 5.58 2.21 -16.31
N ASP A 67 6.30 2.21 -17.44
CA ASP A 67 7.58 2.92 -17.58
C ASP A 67 7.39 4.44 -17.43
N GLU A 68 6.21 4.97 -17.78
CA GLU A 68 5.87 6.38 -17.58
C GLU A 68 5.59 6.73 -16.12
N SER A 69 5.36 5.73 -15.25
CA SER A 69 5.17 5.95 -13.80
C SER A 69 6.48 6.17 -13.06
N VAL A 70 7.64 5.95 -13.71
CA VAL A 70 8.96 6.11 -13.09
C VAL A 70 9.19 7.59 -12.72
N GLY A 71 9.40 7.84 -11.42
CA GLY A 71 9.58 9.19 -10.88
C GLY A 71 8.29 9.85 -10.36
N VAL A 72 7.13 9.20 -10.50
CA VAL A 72 5.87 9.62 -9.86
C VAL A 72 5.57 8.66 -8.70
N PRO A 73 5.17 9.13 -7.50
CA PRO A 73 4.73 8.24 -6.44
C PRO A 73 3.60 7.31 -6.88
N LEU A 74 3.81 5.99 -6.79
CA LEU A 74 2.82 4.98 -7.14
C LEU A 74 2.30 4.27 -5.88
N PHE A 75 0.99 4.21 -5.74
CA PHE A 75 0.31 3.50 -4.65
C PHE A 75 -0.73 2.51 -5.18
N VAL A 76 -0.99 1.47 -4.39
CA VAL A 76 -2.08 0.52 -4.61
C VAL A 76 -2.95 0.52 -3.35
N LEU A 77 -4.26 0.73 -3.54
CA LEU A 77 -5.27 0.46 -2.52
C LEU A 77 -5.97 -0.86 -2.84
N GLU A 78 -5.86 -1.80 -1.93
CA GLU A 78 -6.43 -3.13 -2.00
C GLU A 78 -7.65 -3.21 -1.08
N PHE A 79 -8.77 -3.72 -1.57
CA PHE A 79 -9.99 -3.93 -0.80
C PHE A 79 -10.49 -5.38 -0.94
N PRO A 80 -11.01 -6.00 0.12
CA PRO A 80 -11.68 -7.30 0.05
C PRO A 80 -13.07 -7.17 -0.60
N LYS A 81 -13.31 -7.88 -1.70
CA LYS A 81 -14.55 -7.80 -2.48
C LYS A 81 -15.76 -8.30 -1.70
N ASP A 82 -15.61 -9.46 -1.08
CA ASP A 82 -16.62 -10.12 -0.24
C ASP A 82 -17.16 -9.20 0.87
N LEU A 83 -16.29 -8.43 1.52
CA LEU A 83 -16.70 -7.45 2.52
C LEU A 83 -17.23 -6.16 1.89
N TRP A 84 -16.59 -5.68 0.83
CA TRP A 84 -16.97 -4.46 0.13
C TRP A 84 -18.41 -4.51 -0.39
N GLU A 85 -18.85 -5.64 -0.93
CA GLU A 85 -20.21 -5.81 -1.45
C GLU A 85 -21.29 -5.60 -0.38
N GLY A 86 -21.00 -5.97 0.88
CA GLY A 86 -21.90 -5.78 2.02
C GLY A 86 -21.94 -4.36 2.59
N MET A 87 -21.02 -3.48 2.19
CA MET A 87 -20.92 -2.13 2.76
C MET A 87 -21.90 -1.13 2.13
N LYS A 88 -22.46 -0.27 2.99
CA LYS A 88 -23.27 0.90 2.59
C LYS A 88 -22.37 1.97 1.92
N PRO A 89 -22.95 2.87 1.10
CA PRO A 89 -22.19 3.92 0.42
C PRO A 89 -21.33 4.79 1.36
N GLU A 90 -21.86 5.12 2.55
CA GLU A 90 -21.15 5.93 3.54
C GLU A 90 -19.99 5.18 4.18
N GLN A 91 -20.14 3.86 4.38
CA GLN A 91 -19.09 2.97 4.90
C GLN A 91 -17.97 2.82 3.86
N LYS A 92 -18.31 2.59 2.59
CA LYS A 92 -17.35 2.58 1.47
C LYS A 92 -16.58 3.89 1.40
N ARG A 93 -17.28 5.02 1.49
CA ARG A 93 -16.63 6.34 1.52
C ARG A 93 -15.67 6.48 2.69
N ALA A 94 -16.07 6.09 3.90
CA ALA A 94 -15.22 6.16 5.09
C ALA A 94 -14.00 5.25 4.99
N LEU A 95 -14.15 4.04 4.42
CA LEU A 95 -13.05 3.11 4.22
C LEU A 95 -12.05 3.61 3.18
N VAL A 96 -12.52 4.17 2.06
CA VAL A 96 -11.61 4.79 1.07
C VAL A 96 -10.88 6.00 1.68
N ASP A 97 -11.57 6.80 2.49
CA ASP A 97 -10.97 7.93 3.21
C ASP A 97 -9.89 7.47 4.20
N HIS A 98 -10.14 6.36 4.90
CA HIS A 98 -9.17 5.70 5.77
C HIS A 98 -7.92 5.24 5.00
N GLU A 99 -8.09 4.51 3.91
CA GLU A 99 -6.95 4.02 3.10
C GLU A 99 -6.16 5.17 2.46
N LEU A 100 -6.82 6.24 2.02
CA LEU A 100 -6.13 7.44 1.52
C LEU A 100 -5.34 8.15 2.62
N SER A 101 -5.81 8.12 3.88
CA SER A 101 -5.12 8.74 5.02
C SER A 101 -3.79 8.07 5.34
N HIS A 102 -3.60 6.82 4.92
CA HIS A 102 -2.30 6.15 4.96
C HIS A 102 -1.31 6.67 3.92
N LEU A 103 -1.75 7.38 2.89
CA LEU A 103 -0.88 7.86 1.83
C LEU A 103 -0.37 9.27 2.12
N ALA A 104 0.83 9.57 1.63
CA ALA A 104 1.42 10.89 1.70
C ALA A 104 2.35 11.13 0.51
N VAL A 105 2.41 12.35 0.03
CA VAL A 105 3.36 12.77 -1.00
C VAL A 105 4.06 14.05 -0.56
N GLU A 106 5.39 14.08 -0.66
CA GLU A 106 6.19 15.25 -0.30
C GLU A 106 7.31 15.48 -1.31
N ARG A 107 7.90 16.69 -1.30
CA ARG A 107 9.11 16.96 -2.09
C ARG A 107 10.35 16.57 -1.30
N ASN A 108 11.26 15.84 -1.94
CA ASN A 108 12.59 15.57 -1.38
C ASN A 108 13.52 16.79 -1.51
N GLY A 109 14.77 16.66 -1.03
CA GLY A 109 15.79 17.71 -1.12
C GLY A 109 16.18 18.12 -2.54
N GLU A 110 15.82 17.32 -3.54
CA GLU A 110 16.08 17.55 -4.97
C GLU A 110 14.84 18.13 -5.69
N GLY A 111 13.73 18.31 -4.95
CA GLY A 111 12.49 18.89 -5.45
C GLY A 111 11.54 17.90 -6.13
N GLU A 112 11.86 16.61 -6.12
CA GLU A 112 11.06 15.52 -6.70
C GLU A 112 9.97 15.06 -5.75
N TRP A 113 8.84 14.58 -6.30
CA TRP A 113 7.75 14.03 -5.50
C TRP A 113 8.07 12.61 -5.03
N VAL A 114 7.96 12.38 -3.73
CA VAL A 114 8.23 11.09 -3.09
C VAL A 114 7.02 10.67 -2.26
N GLY A 115 6.55 9.45 -2.50
CA GLY A 115 5.49 8.84 -1.71
C GLY A 115 5.97 8.34 -0.35
N ARG A 116 5.13 8.45 0.68
CA ARG A 116 5.30 7.81 2.00
C ARG A 116 3.99 7.20 2.46
N THR A 117 4.09 6.32 3.46
CA THR A 117 2.94 5.76 4.18
C THR A 117 2.90 6.30 5.60
N ARG A 118 1.72 6.72 6.07
CA ARG A 118 1.44 7.20 7.42
C ARG A 118 0.86 6.07 8.26
N GLY A 119 1.23 6.01 9.54
CA GLY A 119 0.56 5.15 10.52
C GLY A 119 -0.74 5.77 11.01
N HIS A 120 -1.48 5.04 11.86
CA HIS A 120 -2.67 5.59 12.50
C HIS A 120 -2.33 6.72 13.47
N ASP A 121 -3.23 7.70 13.58
CA ASP A 121 -3.13 8.77 14.58
C ASP A 121 -3.27 8.24 16.01
N VAL A 122 -4.00 7.14 16.20
CA VAL A 122 -4.22 6.51 17.51
C VAL A 122 -4.07 5.00 17.43
N GLU A 123 -3.19 4.46 18.27
CA GLU A 123 -3.13 3.04 18.59
C GLU A 123 -3.20 2.87 20.11
N GLU A 124 -4.33 2.35 20.61
CA GLU A 124 -4.51 2.16 22.05
C GLU A 124 -5.41 0.96 22.35
N PHE A 125 -5.13 0.30 23.48
CA PHE A 125 -5.97 -0.77 23.98
C PHE A 125 -7.14 -0.22 24.77
N LEU A 126 -8.34 -0.71 24.47
CA LEU A 126 -9.55 -0.34 25.22
C LEU A 126 -9.38 -0.54 26.74
N GLY A 127 -8.74 -1.64 27.16
CA GLY A 127 -8.47 -1.91 28.57
C GLY A 127 -7.52 -0.89 29.23
N VAL A 128 -6.62 -0.25 28.48
CA VAL A 128 -5.76 0.82 29.00
C VAL A 128 -6.59 2.08 29.25
N ILE A 129 -7.47 2.44 28.30
CA ILE A 129 -8.38 3.58 28.43
C ILE A 129 -9.33 3.38 29.61
N GLN A 130 -9.89 2.18 29.76
CA GLN A 130 -10.79 1.85 30.88
C GLN A 130 -10.13 2.02 32.25
N ARG A 131 -8.83 1.70 32.38
CA ARG A 131 -8.11 1.80 33.67
C ARG A 131 -7.54 3.18 33.94
N ASN A 132 -7.09 3.90 32.90
CA ASN A 132 -6.29 5.12 33.06
C ASN A 132 -6.95 6.38 32.47
N GLY A 133 -8.12 6.27 31.86
CA GLY A 133 -8.79 7.36 31.17
C GLY A 133 -8.08 7.79 29.88
N LEU A 134 -8.38 9.01 29.42
CA LEU A 134 -7.80 9.63 28.21
C LEU A 134 -6.38 10.16 28.50
N TRP A 135 -5.46 9.24 28.73
CA TRP A 135 -4.14 9.52 29.30
C TRP A 135 -3.12 10.08 28.29
N LYS A 136 -3.35 9.87 26.99
CA LYS A 136 -2.56 10.46 25.90
C LYS A 136 -3.37 11.49 25.12
N ALA A 137 -2.66 12.44 24.50
CA ALA A 137 -3.26 13.52 23.73
C ALA A 137 -4.02 13.01 22.48
N ASP A 138 -3.49 11.99 21.81
CA ASP A 138 -4.06 11.37 20.62
C ASP A 138 -5.39 10.65 20.91
N VAL A 139 -5.47 9.89 22.02
CA VAL A 139 -6.69 9.25 22.53
C VAL A 139 -7.74 10.30 22.92
N ALA A 140 -7.32 11.39 23.57
CA ALA A 140 -8.22 12.50 23.90
C ALA A 140 -8.76 13.20 22.65
N ALA A 141 -7.91 13.38 21.62
CA ALA A 141 -8.30 13.94 20.34
C ALA A 141 -9.30 13.04 19.61
N LEU A 142 -9.11 11.71 19.64
CA LEU A 142 -10.05 10.73 19.08
C LEU A 142 -11.44 10.85 19.72
N VAL A 143 -11.53 10.86 21.05
CA VAL A 143 -12.83 11.01 21.73
C VAL A 143 -13.48 12.34 21.39
N LYS A 144 -12.71 13.42 21.30
CA LYS A 144 -13.22 14.73 20.90
C LYS A 144 -13.74 14.72 19.45
N ALA A 145 -13.04 14.06 18.53
CA ALA A 145 -13.45 13.92 17.14
C ALA A 145 -14.74 13.08 17.04
N GLY A 146 -14.84 11.98 17.77
CA GLY A 146 -16.02 11.10 17.78
C GLY A 146 -17.25 11.73 18.45
N ALA A 147 -17.07 12.47 19.55
CA ALA A 147 -18.19 13.09 20.28
C ALA A 147 -18.93 14.18 19.48
N GLY A 148 -18.30 14.73 18.43
CA GLY A 148 -18.89 15.72 17.53
C GLY A 148 -19.60 15.14 16.30
N GLN A 149 -19.59 13.82 16.10
CA GLN A 149 -20.11 13.16 14.89
C GLN A 149 -21.32 12.26 15.20
N MET A 150 -22.32 12.22 14.30
CA MET A 150 -23.39 11.23 14.37
C MET A 150 -22.84 9.84 14.01
N PRO A 151 -23.33 8.76 14.64
CA PRO A 151 -22.90 7.41 14.27
C PRO A 151 -23.33 7.11 12.83
N LEU A 152 -22.35 6.72 12.00
CA LEU A 152 -22.65 5.87 10.85
C LEU A 152 -23.20 4.55 11.38
N ASP A 153 -24.14 3.92 10.67
CA ASP A 153 -24.56 2.56 11.01
C ASP A 153 -23.31 1.67 11.10
N PHE A 154 -23.06 1.09 12.27
CA PHE A 154 -21.83 0.35 12.55
C PHE A 154 -21.66 -0.80 11.55
N TYR A 155 -20.50 -0.86 10.90
CA TYR A 155 -20.06 -2.02 10.14
C TYR A 155 -19.19 -2.88 11.05
N ASP A 156 -19.61 -4.11 11.30
CA ASP A 156 -18.82 -5.09 12.03
C ASP A 156 -18.42 -6.20 11.05
N PRO A 157 -17.17 -6.20 10.56
CA PRO A 157 -16.74 -7.24 9.62
C PRO A 157 -16.65 -8.62 10.25
N ASP A 158 -16.42 -8.69 11.56
CA ASP A 158 -16.28 -9.95 12.29
C ASP A 158 -17.66 -10.52 12.70
N ALA A 159 -18.75 -9.79 12.41
CA ALA A 159 -20.13 -10.29 12.56
C ALA A 159 -20.61 -11.13 11.36
N ILE A 160 -19.83 -11.23 10.29
CA ILE A 160 -20.13 -12.03 9.10
C ILE A 160 -19.71 -13.49 9.39
N ASP A 161 -20.63 -14.44 9.24
CA ASP A 161 -20.48 -15.85 9.68
C ASP A 161 -19.19 -16.50 9.13
N ASP A 162 -18.36 -16.96 10.05
CA ASP A 162 -16.90 -17.22 10.03
C ASP A 162 -16.45 -18.41 9.16
N LYS A 163 -17.19 -18.78 8.10
CA LYS A 163 -17.05 -20.13 7.54
C LYS A 163 -15.90 -20.36 6.57
N ASP A 164 -15.22 -19.34 6.05
CA ASP A 164 -14.25 -19.53 4.97
C ASP A 164 -13.02 -18.58 5.01
N VAL A 165 -12.44 -18.27 6.18
CA VAL A 165 -11.33 -17.30 6.27
C VAL A 165 -9.97 -17.96 6.54
N GLU A 166 -9.12 -18.06 5.51
CA GLU A 166 -7.71 -18.46 5.65
C GLU A 166 -6.86 -17.30 6.22
N GLU A 167 -6.11 -17.58 7.29
CA GLU A 167 -5.14 -16.65 7.88
C GLU A 167 -4.00 -16.38 6.88
N ALA A 168 -3.84 -15.12 6.46
CA ALA A 168 -2.82 -14.76 5.48
C ALA A 168 -1.42 -14.79 6.13
N PRO A 169 -0.40 -15.39 5.49
CA PRO A 169 0.95 -15.39 6.02
C PRO A 169 1.50 -13.96 6.10
N ALA A 170 2.11 -13.63 7.24
CA ALA A 170 2.81 -12.36 7.41
C ALA A 170 3.96 -12.28 6.39
N GLU A 171 3.85 -11.37 5.40
CA GLU A 171 4.97 -11.14 4.50
C GLU A 171 6.13 -10.51 5.29
N PRO A 172 7.34 -11.10 5.25
CA PRO A 172 8.50 -10.49 5.85
C PRO A 172 8.80 -9.18 5.14
N GLY A 173 9.06 -8.12 5.92
CA GLY A 173 9.60 -6.88 5.38
C GLY A 173 10.88 -7.15 4.58
N PRO A 174 11.25 -6.26 3.64
CA PRO A 174 12.45 -6.46 2.84
C PRO A 174 13.64 -6.70 3.77
N ALA A 175 14.29 -7.86 3.59
CA ALA A 175 15.50 -8.20 4.30
C ALA A 175 16.53 -7.13 4.00
N VAL A 176 16.98 -6.44 5.04
CA VAL A 176 18.18 -5.59 4.97
C VAL A 176 19.32 -6.57 4.77
N GLU A 177 19.84 -6.70 3.56
CA GLU A 177 21.08 -7.44 3.34
C GLU A 177 22.18 -6.72 4.12
N GLU A 178 22.68 -7.42 5.14
CA GLU A 178 23.84 -7.02 5.91
C GLU A 178 25.03 -7.04 4.95
N ILE A 179 25.48 -5.85 4.54
CA ILE A 179 26.70 -5.68 3.73
C ILE A 179 27.86 -6.25 4.55
N SER A 180 28.26 -7.48 4.25
CA SER A 180 29.44 -8.08 4.84
C SER A 180 30.67 -7.31 4.38
N GLU A 181 31.56 -7.01 5.32
CA GLU A 181 32.83 -6.33 5.07
C GLU A 181 33.58 -6.92 3.86
N PRO A 182 34.27 -6.10 3.06
CA PRO A 182 35.00 -6.59 1.90
C PRO A 182 36.12 -7.55 2.35
N PRO A 183 36.29 -8.71 1.71
CA PRO A 183 37.38 -9.61 2.04
C PRO A 183 38.73 -8.98 1.68
N ALA A 184 39.70 -9.14 2.59
CA ALA A 184 41.07 -8.68 2.43
C ALA A 184 41.80 -9.46 1.31
N ASP A 185 42.51 -8.71 0.47
CA ASP A 185 43.58 -9.09 -0.46
C ASP A 185 43.70 -10.59 -0.80
N ASP A 186 42.96 -11.03 -1.82
CA ASP A 186 43.20 -12.30 -2.50
C ASP A 186 44.11 -12.09 -3.73
N PRO A 187 45.34 -12.66 -3.79
CA PRO A 187 46.31 -12.41 -4.86
C PRO A 187 45.99 -13.11 -6.20
N GLU A 188 44.83 -13.75 -6.34
CA GLU A 188 44.53 -14.63 -7.49
C GLU A 188 43.86 -13.92 -8.68
N TRP A 189 44.02 -12.60 -8.81
CA TRP A 189 43.41 -11.79 -9.88
C TRP A 189 44.29 -11.54 -11.12
N ASP A 190 45.56 -11.97 -11.12
CA ASP A 190 46.50 -11.65 -12.21
C ASP A 190 46.69 -12.73 -13.30
N GLU A 191 46.00 -13.87 -13.25
CA GLU A 191 46.10 -14.91 -14.30
C GLU A 191 44.75 -15.50 -14.72
N ALA A 192 43.90 -14.69 -15.37
CA ALA A 192 42.78 -15.21 -16.16
C ALA A 192 42.73 -14.56 -17.55
N ALA A 193 43.30 -15.27 -18.52
CA ALA A 193 43.15 -15.02 -19.96
C ALA A 193 41.67 -14.88 -20.37
N PRO A 194 41.35 -14.16 -21.46
CA PRO A 194 39.98 -13.78 -21.80
C PRO A 194 39.12 -15.01 -22.09
N ARG A 195 38.15 -15.30 -21.21
CA ARG A 195 37.07 -16.26 -21.50
C ARG A 195 36.12 -15.64 -22.52
N THR A 196 36.43 -15.88 -23.78
CA THR A 196 35.50 -15.80 -24.91
C THR A 196 34.28 -16.67 -24.60
N GLY A 197 33.12 -16.05 -24.38
CA GLY A 197 31.88 -16.80 -24.14
C GLY A 197 30.73 -16.06 -23.46
N LEU A 198 30.73 -14.72 -23.39
CA LEU A 198 29.56 -14.00 -22.90
C LEU A 198 28.44 -14.11 -23.95
N ARG A 199 27.42 -14.90 -23.63
CA ARG A 199 26.21 -14.97 -24.44
C ARG A 199 25.43 -13.68 -24.20
N VAL A 200 25.61 -12.71 -25.08
CA VAL A 200 24.76 -11.51 -25.16
C VAL A 200 23.35 -12.01 -25.47
N VAL A 201 22.42 -11.83 -24.53
CA VAL A 201 21.00 -12.03 -24.79
C VAL A 201 20.54 -10.78 -25.57
N PRO A 202 20.05 -10.92 -26.82
CA PRO A 202 19.63 -9.77 -27.58
C PRO A 202 18.41 -9.13 -26.93
N ASP A 203 18.39 -7.79 -26.96
CA ASP A 203 17.27 -6.96 -26.53
C ASP A 203 15.99 -7.35 -27.30
N PRO A 204 14.90 -7.78 -26.62
CA PRO A 204 13.66 -8.18 -27.28
C PRO A 204 12.93 -7.03 -27.99
N PHE A 205 13.38 -5.78 -27.83
CA PHE A 205 12.79 -4.60 -28.45
C PHE A 205 13.72 -3.87 -29.45
N ALA A 206 14.86 -4.46 -29.82
CA ALA A 206 15.69 -3.94 -30.90
C ALA A 206 14.92 -4.01 -32.23
N ALA A 207 14.29 -2.88 -32.59
CA ALA A 207 13.53 -2.71 -33.81
C ALA A 207 14.35 -3.14 -35.03
N THR A 208 13.85 -4.14 -35.75
CA THR A 208 14.37 -4.48 -37.08
C THR A 208 14.05 -3.32 -38.02
N GLY A 209 14.99 -2.38 -38.14
CA GLY A 209 15.04 -1.43 -39.23
C GLY A 209 15.16 -2.20 -40.54
N ALA A 210 14.04 -2.33 -41.26
CA ALA A 210 14.03 -2.76 -42.64
C ALA A 210 14.13 -1.51 -43.53
N THR A 211 15.28 -1.39 -44.20
CA THR A 211 15.43 -0.71 -45.50
C THR A 211 16.34 -1.63 -46.33
N PRO A 212 16.27 -1.60 -47.67
CA PRO A 212 16.08 -0.44 -48.54
C PRO A 212 14.70 -0.34 -49.22
#